data_AF-A0A4P2R1K6-F1
#
_entry.id   AF-A0A4P2R1K6-F1
#
_cell.length_a   1.000
_cell.length_b   1.000
_cell.length_c   1.000
_cell.angle_alpha   90.00
_cell.angle_beta   90.00
_cell.angle_gamma   90.00
#
_symmetry.space_group_name_H-M   'P 1'
#
loop_
_entity.id
_entity.type
_entity.pdbx_description
1 polymer ?
#
loop_
_entity_poly.entity_id
_entity_poly.type
_entity_poly.pdbx_seq_one_letter_code
_entity_poly.pdbx_strand_id
1 'polypeptide(L)'
;MGRFLETLAVAAVVVFALSCSIVDPGDREELRRRIAMLPPDTLSRWEKLKMNSNALRWLPTYKDENEQVGKLQCRLKAGGTWSGWNDQEPTYTVADLVDCLLSGGDIPVTYTMCAGEFQGRGDAAMKLKILHEEQVPGVTHVECRFVWDSRYEPEKVPSDLTNPRSITLDDLIDWLISLPAPPPGWAFPELVPLLCPLGAGPDWGCPPRPTDLPGEQPTDPTGGGPGDHP
;
A
#
# COMPACT_ATOMS: atom_id res chain seq x y z
N MET A 1 42.43 21.34 4.49
CA MET A 1 42.09 19.90 4.50
C MET A 1 41.30 19.60 5.77
N GLY A 2 39.96 19.60 5.72
CA GLY A 2 39.17 19.41 6.94
C GLY A 2 37.66 19.50 6.76
N ARG A 3 37.11 18.92 5.69
CA ARG A 3 35.65 18.86 5.44
C ARG A 3 35.22 17.55 4.77
N PHE A 4 35.89 16.44 5.09
CA PHE A 4 35.60 15.12 4.49
C PHE A 4 35.26 14.03 5.51
N LEU A 5 35.12 14.36 6.80
CA LEU A 5 34.92 13.37 7.87
C LEU A 5 33.55 13.44 8.57
N GLU A 6 32.72 14.46 8.31
CA GLU A 6 31.40 14.55 8.95
C GLU A 6 30.27 13.90 8.13
N THR A 7 30.46 13.66 6.83
CA THR A 7 29.43 13.04 5.97
C THR A 7 29.42 11.51 6.05
N LEU A 8 30.46 10.90 6.62
CA LEU A 8 30.54 9.45 6.84
C LEU A 8 29.84 9.01 8.15
N ALA A 9 29.57 9.94 9.07
CA ALA A 9 28.93 9.63 10.35
C ALA A 9 27.39 9.51 10.25
N VAL A 10 26.76 10.03 9.20
CA VAL A 10 25.31 9.89 8.98
C VAL A 10 24.97 8.61 8.21
N ALA A 11 25.92 8.04 7.47
CA ALA A 11 25.76 6.78 6.76
C ALA A 11 25.90 5.54 7.69
N ALA A 12 26.47 5.70 8.89
CA ALA A 12 26.70 4.60 9.83
C ALA A 12 25.55 4.40 10.84
N VAL A 13 24.56 5.31 10.89
CA VAL A 13 23.45 5.25 11.88
C VAL A 13 22.18 4.59 11.29
N VAL A 14 22.13 4.29 9.99
CA VAL A 14 20.97 3.60 9.37
C VAL A 14 21.16 2.07 9.27
N VAL A 15 22.34 1.54 9.67
CA VAL A 15 22.64 0.10 9.55
C VAL A 15 22.37 -0.69 10.85
N PHE A 16 21.99 -0.04 11.95
CA PHE A 16 21.80 -0.70 13.26
C PHE A 16 20.34 -0.74 13.77
N ALA A 17 19.36 -0.76 12.86
CA ALA A 17 17.96 -1.07 13.18
C ALA A 17 17.41 -2.27 12.36
N LEU A 18 18.29 -3.16 11.92
CA LEU A 18 17.99 -4.27 10.98
C LEU A 18 18.14 -5.68 11.59
N SER A 19 18.07 -5.85 12.90
CA SER A 19 18.28 -7.16 13.54
C SER A 19 17.27 -7.50 14.64
N CYS A 20 15.98 -7.24 14.43
CA CYS A 20 14.93 -8.14 14.91
C CYS A 20 14.31 -8.81 13.70
N SER A 21 15.13 -9.59 12.99
CA SER A 21 14.64 -10.37 11.87
C SER A 21 13.75 -11.45 12.45
N ILE A 22 12.43 -11.29 12.33
CA ILE A 22 11.40 -12.33 12.57
C ILE A 22 11.64 -13.43 11.52
N VAL A 23 12.75 -14.15 11.62
CA VAL A 23 13.26 -15.03 10.55
C VAL A 23 13.39 -16.46 11.02
N ASP A 24 13.15 -16.72 12.32
CA ASP A 24 13.19 -18.05 12.87
C ASP A 24 11.96 -18.88 12.42
N PRO A 25 12.13 -20.17 12.07
CA PRO A 25 11.02 -21.05 11.72
C PRO A 25 9.91 -21.13 12.79
N GLY A 26 10.28 -20.95 14.06
CA GLY A 26 9.33 -20.91 15.19
C GLY A 26 8.40 -19.68 15.14
N ASP A 27 8.92 -18.53 14.72
CA ASP A 27 8.16 -17.29 14.60
C ASP A 27 7.15 -17.35 13.47
N ARG A 28 7.53 -18.00 12.35
CA ARG A 28 6.62 -18.24 11.21
C ARG A 28 5.43 -19.11 11.62
N GLU A 29 5.65 -20.14 12.44
CA GLU A 29 4.59 -21.03 12.88
C GLU A 29 3.67 -20.36 13.92
N GLU A 30 4.23 -19.54 14.82
CA GLU A 30 3.44 -18.72 15.74
C GLU A 30 2.62 -17.67 14.99
N LEU A 31 3.19 -16.99 13.98
CA LEU A 31 2.44 -16.08 13.11
C LEU A 31 1.31 -16.78 12.39
N ARG A 32 1.57 -17.96 11.81
CA ARG A 32 0.55 -18.77 11.14
C ARG A 32 -0.63 -19.08 12.06
N ARG A 33 -0.35 -19.51 13.30
CA ARG A 33 -1.41 -19.78 14.29
C ARG A 33 -2.20 -18.53 14.64
N ARG A 34 -1.52 -17.40 14.85
CA ARG A 34 -2.21 -16.18 15.24
C ARG A 34 -3.02 -15.56 14.11
N ILE A 35 -2.53 -15.59 12.88
CA ILE A 35 -3.31 -15.15 11.71
C ILE A 35 -4.53 -16.05 11.51
N ALA A 36 -4.41 -17.36 11.72
CA ALA A 36 -5.54 -18.29 11.67
C ALA A 36 -6.63 -18.00 12.73
N MET A 37 -6.30 -17.28 13.81
CA MET A 37 -7.24 -16.85 14.85
C MET A 37 -7.85 -15.46 14.60
N LEU A 38 -7.44 -14.75 13.54
CA LEU A 38 -7.96 -13.42 13.23
C LEU A 38 -9.40 -13.49 12.72
N PRO A 39 -10.22 -12.46 13.00
CA PRO A 39 -11.51 -12.28 12.34
C PRO A 39 -11.33 -12.22 10.81
N PRO A 40 -12.27 -12.80 10.02
CA PRO A 40 -12.19 -12.78 8.56
C PRO A 40 -12.04 -11.38 7.95
N ASP A 41 -12.68 -10.38 8.55
CA ASP A 41 -12.60 -8.99 8.08
C ASP A 41 -11.20 -8.39 8.26
N THR A 42 -10.52 -8.74 9.36
CA THR A 42 -9.14 -8.33 9.61
C THR A 42 -8.19 -8.97 8.61
N LEU A 43 -8.36 -10.28 8.33
CA LEU A 43 -7.57 -10.97 7.32
C LEU A 43 -7.77 -10.35 5.93
N SER A 44 -9.02 -10.06 5.55
CA SER A 44 -9.32 -9.42 4.27
C SER A 44 -8.70 -8.02 4.15
N ARG A 45 -8.66 -7.26 5.25
CA ARG A 45 -7.97 -5.96 5.30
C ARG A 45 -6.47 -6.12 5.03
N TRP A 46 -5.85 -7.15 5.62
CA TRP A 46 -4.43 -7.41 5.49
C TRP A 46 -4.04 -7.88 4.09
N GLU A 47 -4.85 -8.75 3.48
CA GLU A 47 -4.70 -9.14 2.07
C GLU A 47 -4.69 -7.91 1.16
N LYS A 48 -5.59 -6.95 1.39
CA LYS A 48 -5.64 -5.68 0.63
C LYS A 48 -4.42 -4.79 0.87
N LEU A 49 -3.96 -4.67 2.11
CA LEU A 49 -2.74 -3.92 2.44
C LEU A 49 -1.52 -4.52 1.74
N LYS A 50 -1.39 -5.85 1.76
CA LYS A 50 -0.32 -6.55 1.05
C LYS A 50 -0.42 -6.35 -0.45
N MET A 51 -1.61 -6.51 -1.03
CA MET A 51 -1.86 -6.26 -2.45
C MET A 51 -1.45 -4.82 -2.85
N ASN A 52 -1.79 -3.82 -2.04
CA ASN A 52 -1.36 -2.43 -2.24
C ASN A 52 0.15 -2.28 -2.14
N SER A 53 0.79 -2.91 -1.14
CA SER A 53 2.25 -2.90 -1.00
C SER A 53 2.94 -3.51 -2.23
N ASN A 54 2.41 -4.60 -2.77
CA ASN A 54 2.90 -5.20 -4.02
C ASN A 54 2.75 -4.22 -5.20
N ALA A 55 1.61 -3.54 -5.32
CA ALA A 55 1.36 -2.56 -6.38
C ALA A 55 2.30 -1.34 -6.28
N LEU A 56 2.47 -0.79 -5.07
CA LEU A 56 3.36 0.33 -4.78
C LEU A 56 4.84 0.00 -5.02
N ARG A 57 5.22 -1.28 -4.94
CA ARG A 57 6.55 -1.74 -5.34
C ARG A 57 6.64 -1.94 -6.85
N TRP A 58 5.64 -2.60 -7.46
CA TRP A 58 5.66 -2.98 -8.87
C TRP A 58 5.62 -1.77 -9.81
N LEU A 59 4.71 -0.81 -9.55
CA LEU A 59 4.51 0.37 -10.40
C LEU A 59 5.81 1.15 -10.63
N PRO A 60 6.48 1.70 -9.59
CA PRO A 60 7.70 2.49 -9.80
C PRO A 60 8.92 1.66 -10.21
N THR A 61 8.92 0.34 -9.97
CA THR A 61 10.04 -0.53 -10.38
C THR A 61 10.01 -0.83 -11.88
N TYR A 62 8.82 -0.98 -12.46
CA TYR A 62 8.68 -1.52 -13.81
C TYR A 62 8.01 -0.58 -14.81
N LYS A 63 7.47 0.56 -14.37
CA LYS A 63 6.69 1.49 -15.21
C LYS A 63 7.23 2.91 -15.08
N ASP A 64 7.09 3.68 -16.15
CA ASP A 64 7.35 5.12 -16.13
C ASP A 64 6.20 5.86 -15.45
N GLU A 65 6.52 6.85 -14.61
CA GLU A 65 5.53 7.59 -13.83
C GLU A 65 4.53 8.38 -14.71
N ASN A 66 4.93 8.77 -15.93
CA ASN A 66 4.13 9.54 -16.87
C ASN A 66 3.36 8.65 -17.85
N GLU A 67 3.52 7.32 -17.79
CA GLU A 67 2.73 6.43 -18.63
C GLU A 67 1.25 6.54 -18.29
N GLN A 68 0.43 6.66 -19.34
CA GLN A 68 -1.02 6.64 -19.19
C GLN A 68 -1.50 5.27 -18.68
N VAL A 69 -2.20 5.30 -17.55
CA VAL A 69 -2.88 4.17 -16.92
C VAL A 69 -4.34 4.07 -17.34
N GLY A 70 -4.96 5.21 -17.64
CA GLY A 70 -6.33 5.25 -18.10
C GLY A 70 -6.81 6.65 -18.38
N LYS A 71 -8.09 6.77 -18.71
CA LYS A 71 -8.73 8.06 -19.04
C LYS A 71 -10.21 8.01 -18.76
N LEU A 72 -10.82 9.18 -18.69
CA LEU A 72 -12.27 9.29 -18.68
C LEU A 72 -12.79 9.32 -20.11
N GLN A 73 -13.89 8.62 -20.32
CA GLN A 73 -14.73 8.79 -21.50
C GLN A 73 -16.07 9.32 -21.05
N CYS A 74 -16.55 10.37 -21.71
CA CYS A 74 -17.84 10.97 -21.42
C CYS A 74 -18.74 10.98 -22.65
N ARG A 75 -20.05 10.89 -22.42
CA ARG A 75 -21.10 11.05 -23.43
C ARG A 75 -22.21 11.96 -22.90
N LEU A 76 -22.89 12.60 -23.82
CA LEU A 76 -23.85 13.67 -23.54
C LEU A 76 -25.22 13.28 -24.06
N LYS A 77 -26.28 13.64 -23.31
CA LYS A 77 -27.66 13.52 -23.79
C LYS A 77 -28.19 14.88 -24.20
N ALA A 78 -28.38 15.09 -25.50
CA ALA A 78 -28.96 16.30 -26.06
C ALA A 78 -30.14 15.97 -26.98
N GLY A 79 -31.25 16.71 -26.86
CA GLY A 79 -32.44 16.49 -27.70
C GLY A 79 -33.01 15.06 -27.63
N GLY A 80 -32.83 14.37 -26.48
CA GLY A 80 -33.29 12.99 -26.28
C GLY A 80 -32.33 11.90 -26.77
N THR A 81 -31.23 12.24 -27.46
CA THR A 81 -30.27 11.28 -28.02
C THR A 81 -28.93 11.34 -27.27
N TRP A 82 -28.29 10.19 -27.10
CA TRP A 82 -26.94 10.11 -26.53
C TRP A 82 -25.88 10.26 -27.63
N SER A 83 -24.84 11.05 -27.35
CA SER A 83 -23.63 11.08 -28.18
C SER A 83 -22.85 9.76 -28.07
N GLY A 84 -21.86 9.61 -28.94
CA GLY A 84 -20.78 8.64 -28.71
C GLY A 84 -19.97 8.97 -27.45
N TRP A 85 -19.19 7.99 -26.99
CA TRP A 85 -18.20 8.17 -25.94
C TRP A 85 -17.00 8.94 -26.51
N ASN A 86 -16.64 10.03 -25.85
CA ASN A 86 -15.48 10.85 -26.22
C ASN A 86 -14.46 10.82 -25.09
N ASP A 87 -13.21 10.58 -25.46
CA ASP A 87 -12.07 10.66 -24.54
C ASP A 87 -11.96 12.07 -23.96
N GLN A 88 -11.57 12.13 -22.70
CA GLN A 88 -11.42 13.37 -21.96
C GLN A 88 -9.98 13.52 -21.45
N GLU A 89 -9.50 14.76 -21.50
CA GLU A 89 -8.23 15.19 -20.94
C GLU A 89 -8.43 15.91 -19.59
N PRO A 90 -7.46 15.83 -18.67
CA PRO A 90 -6.23 15.03 -18.76
C PRO A 90 -6.46 13.53 -18.53
N THR A 91 -5.60 12.70 -19.09
CA THR A 91 -5.54 11.26 -18.76
C THR A 91 -4.92 11.03 -17.37
N TYR A 92 -5.12 9.83 -16.81
CA TYR A 92 -4.50 9.41 -15.55
C TYR A 92 -3.22 8.62 -15.82
N THR A 93 -2.21 8.89 -15.01
CA THR A 93 -0.86 8.35 -15.13
C THR A 93 -0.54 7.31 -14.06
N VAL A 94 0.63 6.68 -14.17
CA VAL A 94 1.17 5.80 -13.12
C VAL A 94 1.36 6.56 -11.81
N ALA A 95 1.82 7.82 -11.86
CA ALA A 95 1.93 8.66 -10.67
C ALA A 95 0.57 8.85 -9.97
N ASP A 96 -0.49 9.16 -10.74
CA ASP A 96 -1.84 9.32 -10.17
C ASP A 96 -2.35 8.04 -9.49
N LEU A 97 -2.01 6.88 -10.07
CA LEU A 97 -2.37 5.58 -9.50
C LEU A 97 -1.61 5.29 -8.20
N VAL A 98 -0.32 5.60 -8.15
CA VAL A 98 0.48 5.49 -6.91
C VAL A 98 -0.10 6.41 -5.82
N ASP A 99 -0.39 7.65 -6.16
CA ASP A 99 -0.99 8.62 -5.23
C ASP A 99 -2.36 8.15 -4.72
N CYS A 100 -3.19 7.57 -5.60
CA CYS A 100 -4.46 6.99 -5.21
C CYS A 100 -4.30 5.85 -4.19
N LEU A 101 -3.36 4.92 -4.44
CA LEU A 101 -3.07 3.80 -3.52
C LEU A 101 -2.60 4.26 -2.14
N LEU A 102 -1.89 5.39 -2.07
CA LEU A 102 -1.43 5.99 -0.81
C LEU A 102 -2.52 6.79 -0.07
N SER A 103 -3.58 7.21 -0.77
CA SER A 103 -4.60 8.12 -0.21
C SER A 103 -5.64 7.48 0.73
N GLY A 104 -5.65 6.15 0.86
CA GLY A 104 -6.75 5.40 1.49
C GLY A 104 -6.95 5.56 3.00
N GLY A 105 -6.02 6.19 3.73
CA GLY A 105 -6.14 6.35 5.18
C GLY A 105 -6.44 5.01 5.88
N ASP A 106 -7.54 4.95 6.64
CA ASP A 106 -7.93 3.75 7.40
C ASP A 106 -8.48 2.60 6.54
N ILE A 107 -8.97 2.89 5.33
CA ILE A 107 -9.55 1.89 4.41
C ILE A 107 -8.62 1.77 3.19
N PRO A 108 -7.87 0.67 3.04
CA PRO A 108 -6.95 0.52 1.93
C PRO A 108 -7.67 0.62 0.59
N VAL A 109 -7.37 1.68 -0.17
CA VAL A 109 -7.85 1.85 -1.55
C VAL A 109 -7.04 0.92 -2.42
N THR A 110 -7.70 -0.02 -3.09
CA THR A 110 -7.02 -1.02 -3.92
C THR A 110 -6.80 -0.53 -5.35
N TYR A 111 -5.91 -1.22 -6.08
CA TYR A 111 -5.61 -0.93 -7.49
C TYR A 111 -6.88 -0.75 -8.34
N THR A 112 -7.83 -1.67 -8.20
CA THR A 112 -9.09 -1.64 -8.96
C THR A 112 -10.07 -0.59 -8.45
N MET A 113 -10.03 -0.27 -7.15
CA MET A 113 -10.85 0.81 -6.58
C MET A 113 -10.42 2.19 -7.08
N CYS A 114 -9.15 2.38 -7.44
CA CYS A 114 -8.67 3.65 -7.98
C CYS A 114 -9.40 4.09 -9.25
N ALA A 115 -9.87 3.16 -10.10
CA ALA A 115 -10.72 3.51 -11.23
C ALA A 115 -12.01 4.23 -10.80
N GLY A 116 -12.62 3.78 -9.70
CA GLY A 116 -13.80 4.41 -9.11
C GLY A 116 -13.49 5.78 -8.51
N GLU A 117 -12.35 5.93 -7.85
CA GLU A 117 -11.88 7.22 -7.31
C GLU A 117 -11.61 8.24 -8.42
N PHE A 118 -10.94 7.82 -9.50
CA PHE A 118 -10.70 8.66 -10.66
C PHE A 118 -11.98 9.08 -11.35
N GLN A 119 -12.90 8.13 -11.55
CA GLN A 119 -14.23 8.45 -12.06
C GLN A 119 -14.97 9.43 -11.15
N GLY A 120 -14.99 9.21 -9.83
CA GLY A 120 -15.66 10.12 -8.89
C GLY A 120 -15.13 11.55 -8.95
N ARG A 121 -13.79 11.70 -9.01
CA ARG A 121 -13.12 13.02 -9.10
C ARG A 121 -13.39 13.70 -10.44
N GLY A 122 -13.26 12.98 -11.54
CA GLY A 122 -13.40 13.56 -12.87
C GLY A 122 -14.83 13.71 -13.34
N ASP A 123 -15.77 12.88 -12.90
CA ASP A 123 -17.19 12.98 -13.26
C ASP A 123 -17.78 14.33 -12.82
N ALA A 124 -17.50 14.77 -11.59
CA ALA A 124 -18.04 16.02 -11.06
C ALA A 124 -17.44 17.24 -11.77
N ALA A 125 -16.12 17.27 -11.93
CA ALA A 125 -15.42 18.35 -12.61
C ALA A 125 -15.81 18.45 -14.09
N MET A 126 -15.89 17.30 -14.78
CA MET A 126 -16.22 17.25 -16.21
C MET A 126 -17.70 17.55 -16.46
N LYS A 127 -18.61 17.08 -15.60
CA LYS A 127 -20.03 17.49 -15.64
C LYS A 127 -20.15 19.00 -15.57
N LEU A 128 -19.44 19.63 -14.62
CA LEU A 128 -19.47 21.09 -14.46
C LEU A 128 -18.94 21.79 -15.71
N LYS A 129 -17.76 21.39 -16.19
CA LYS A 129 -17.12 21.95 -17.40
C LYS A 129 -18.03 21.87 -18.62
N ILE A 130 -18.57 20.69 -18.92
CA ILE A 130 -19.38 20.49 -20.13
C ILE A 130 -20.72 21.23 -20.04
N LEU A 131 -21.40 21.19 -18.89
CA LEU A 131 -22.70 21.83 -18.73
C LEU A 131 -22.62 23.35 -18.68
N HIS A 132 -21.57 23.92 -18.08
CA HIS A 132 -21.50 25.35 -17.79
C HIS A 132 -20.50 26.13 -18.63
N GLU A 133 -19.35 25.53 -18.97
CA GLU A 133 -18.26 26.23 -19.66
C GLU A 133 -18.32 26.02 -21.18
N GLU A 134 -18.50 24.78 -21.63
CA GLU A 134 -18.57 24.46 -23.06
C GLU A 134 -19.94 24.81 -23.68
N GLN A 135 -20.96 25.07 -22.84
CA GLN A 135 -22.30 25.54 -23.21
C GLN A 135 -22.91 24.76 -24.39
N VAL A 136 -22.75 23.44 -24.41
CA VAL A 136 -23.27 22.61 -25.50
C VAL A 136 -24.80 22.70 -25.51
N PRO A 137 -25.42 23.28 -26.58
CA PRO A 137 -26.85 23.58 -26.56
C PRO A 137 -27.70 22.32 -26.40
N GLY A 138 -28.66 22.35 -25.47
CA GLY A 138 -29.64 21.28 -25.28
C GLY A 138 -29.13 20.03 -24.56
N VAL A 139 -27.91 20.04 -24.00
CA VAL A 139 -27.44 18.97 -23.11
C VAL A 139 -28.25 18.98 -21.82
N THR A 140 -28.74 17.80 -21.44
CA THR A 140 -29.55 17.59 -20.22
C THR A 140 -28.86 16.66 -19.23
N HIS A 141 -27.99 15.77 -19.71
CA HIS A 141 -27.27 14.80 -18.90
C HIS A 141 -25.87 14.58 -19.46
N VAL A 142 -24.93 14.28 -18.57
CA VAL A 142 -23.56 13.87 -18.88
C VAL A 142 -23.27 12.59 -18.11
N GLU A 143 -22.77 11.59 -18.81
CA GLU A 143 -22.33 10.31 -18.24
C GLU A 143 -20.86 10.14 -18.57
N CYS A 144 -20.08 9.76 -17.56
CA CYS A 144 -18.64 9.55 -17.68
C CYS A 144 -18.30 8.18 -17.10
N ARG A 145 -17.21 7.59 -17.60
CA ARG A 145 -16.68 6.31 -17.14
C ARG A 145 -15.16 6.32 -17.21
N PHE A 146 -14.51 5.64 -16.28
CA PHE A 146 -13.10 5.36 -16.39
C PHE A 146 -12.84 4.20 -17.35
N VAL A 147 -11.82 4.34 -18.17
CA VAL A 147 -11.34 3.31 -19.10
C VAL A 147 -9.86 3.12 -18.88
N TRP A 148 -9.46 1.90 -18.53
CA TRP A 148 -8.07 1.51 -18.40
C TRP A 148 -7.36 1.59 -19.75
N ASP A 149 -6.09 1.97 -19.72
CA ASP A 149 -5.16 1.65 -20.81
C ASP A 149 -4.94 0.13 -20.81
N SER A 150 -4.91 -0.46 -22.00
CA SER A 150 -4.78 -1.92 -22.19
C SER A 150 -3.59 -2.57 -21.46
N ARG A 151 -2.54 -1.81 -21.16
CA ARG A 151 -1.35 -2.30 -20.43
C ARG A 151 -1.58 -2.43 -18.92
N TYR A 152 -2.61 -1.77 -18.41
CA TYR A 152 -2.90 -1.59 -16.99
C TYR A 152 -4.27 -2.17 -16.58
N GLU A 153 -4.98 -2.79 -17.52
CA GLU A 153 -6.18 -3.57 -17.23
C GLU A 153 -5.90 -4.58 -16.10
N PRO A 154 -6.79 -4.72 -15.10
CA PRO A 154 -6.57 -5.59 -13.95
C PRO A 154 -6.22 -7.06 -14.27
N GLU A 155 -6.60 -7.52 -15.45
CA GLU A 155 -6.44 -8.86 -16.00
C GLU A 155 -5.11 -9.05 -16.76
N LYS A 156 -4.41 -7.94 -17.04
CA LYS A 156 -3.13 -7.89 -17.77
C LYS A 156 -1.94 -7.66 -16.85
N VAL A 157 -2.19 -7.24 -15.62
CA VAL A 157 -1.17 -7.06 -14.58
C VAL A 157 -1.05 -8.32 -13.71
N PRO A 158 0.04 -8.48 -12.93
CA PRO A 158 0.15 -9.57 -11.98
C PRO A 158 -1.05 -9.64 -11.02
N SER A 159 -1.54 -10.85 -10.75
CA SER A 159 -2.79 -11.04 -9.99
C SER A 159 -2.70 -10.60 -8.53
N ASP A 160 -1.50 -10.62 -7.95
CA ASP A 160 -1.20 -10.18 -6.59
C ASP A 160 -1.28 -8.66 -6.40
N LEU A 161 -1.61 -7.91 -7.47
CA LEU A 161 -1.90 -6.49 -7.45
C LEU A 161 -3.41 -6.18 -7.45
N THR A 162 -4.24 -7.13 -7.89
CA THR A 162 -5.67 -6.88 -8.21
C THR A 162 -6.63 -7.88 -7.59
N ASN A 163 -6.15 -9.03 -7.12
CA ASN A 163 -6.95 -10.09 -6.52
C ASN A 163 -6.46 -10.41 -5.10
N PRO A 164 -7.20 -10.05 -4.04
CA PRO A 164 -6.79 -10.33 -2.66
C PRO A 164 -6.65 -11.84 -2.37
N ARG A 165 -7.40 -12.68 -3.08
CA ARG A 165 -7.31 -14.16 -2.92
C ARG A 165 -6.03 -14.77 -3.50
N SER A 166 -5.26 -14.00 -4.24
CA SER A 166 -3.94 -14.44 -4.71
C SER A 166 -2.84 -14.22 -3.67
N ILE A 167 -3.14 -13.46 -2.60
CA ILE A 167 -2.24 -13.29 -1.46
C ILE A 167 -2.37 -14.53 -0.57
N THR A 168 -1.30 -15.31 -0.47
CA THR A 168 -1.29 -16.48 0.41
C THR A 168 -0.96 -16.08 1.84
N LEU A 169 -1.23 -16.98 2.79
CA LEU A 169 -0.84 -16.80 4.18
C LEU A 169 0.67 -16.64 4.35
N ASP A 170 1.46 -17.38 3.56
CA ASP A 170 2.92 -17.28 3.62
C ASP A 170 3.41 -15.94 3.05
N ASP A 171 2.75 -15.40 2.01
CA ASP A 171 3.04 -14.05 1.50
C ASP A 171 2.76 -12.95 2.54
N LEU A 172 1.71 -13.12 3.36
CA LEU A 172 1.40 -12.23 4.47
C LEU A 172 2.46 -12.33 5.56
N ILE A 173 2.86 -13.55 5.93
CA ILE A 173 3.91 -13.78 6.94
C ILE A 173 5.23 -13.16 6.48
N ASP A 174 5.67 -13.45 5.25
CA ASP A 174 6.91 -12.89 4.69
C ASP A 174 6.85 -11.36 4.61
N TRP A 175 5.69 -10.81 4.24
CA TRP A 175 5.51 -9.36 4.22
C TRP A 175 5.64 -8.72 5.60
N LEU A 176 4.95 -9.27 6.61
CA LEU A 176 5.00 -8.78 7.99
C LEU A 176 6.42 -8.82 8.55
N ILE A 177 7.18 -9.87 8.23
CA ILE A 177 8.59 -10.03 8.59
C ILE A 177 9.46 -8.97 7.89
N SER A 178 9.13 -8.62 6.64
CA SER A 178 9.91 -7.70 5.82
C SER A 178 9.67 -6.22 6.09
N LEU A 179 8.75 -5.85 6.98
CA LEU A 179 8.42 -4.45 7.27
C LEU A 179 9.62 -3.73 7.92
N PRO A 180 10.20 -2.70 7.29
CA PRO A 180 11.34 -1.98 7.84
C PRO A 180 10.87 -1.03 8.95
N ALA A 181 11.08 -1.40 10.21
CA ALA A 181 10.70 -0.64 11.41
C ALA A 181 9.18 -0.32 11.50
N PRO A 182 8.62 -0.03 12.69
CA PRO A 182 7.16 0.03 12.85
C PRO A 182 6.53 1.18 12.08
N PRO A 183 5.39 0.96 11.40
CA PRO A 183 4.35 1.97 11.49
C PRO A 183 3.95 2.06 12.98
N PRO A 184 3.90 3.25 13.57
CA PRO A 184 3.71 3.38 15.01
C PRO A 184 2.45 2.64 15.44
N GLY A 185 2.48 1.94 16.59
CA GLY A 185 1.39 1.03 17.02
C GLY A 185 -0.01 1.64 17.10
N TRP A 186 -0.14 2.97 17.03
CA TRP A 186 -1.42 3.66 16.86
C TRP A 186 -2.03 3.53 15.46
N ALA A 187 -1.20 3.39 14.42
CA ALA A 187 -1.63 3.29 13.02
C ALA A 187 -2.15 1.88 12.68
N PHE A 188 -1.61 0.86 13.34
CA PHE A 188 -2.03 -0.54 13.15
C PHE A 188 -1.99 -1.31 14.47
N PRO A 189 -2.88 -0.99 15.43
CA PRO A 189 -2.92 -1.64 16.75
C PRO A 189 -3.15 -3.15 16.68
N GLU A 190 -3.73 -3.63 15.57
CA GLU A 190 -3.96 -5.04 15.26
C GLU A 190 -2.65 -5.82 15.05
N LEU A 191 -1.57 -5.17 14.61
CA LEU A 191 -0.25 -5.80 14.39
C LEU A 191 0.50 -6.05 15.70
N VAL A 192 0.20 -5.27 16.75
CA VAL A 192 0.88 -5.33 18.05
C VAL A 192 0.83 -6.75 18.65
N PRO A 193 -0.33 -7.37 18.92
CA PRO A 193 -0.37 -8.71 19.50
C PRO A 193 0.26 -9.79 18.60
N LEU A 194 0.51 -9.52 17.32
CA LEU A 194 1.07 -10.48 16.38
C LEU A 194 2.59 -10.39 16.32
N LEU A 195 3.15 -9.18 16.38
CA LEU A 195 4.57 -8.93 16.17
C LEU A 195 5.36 -8.78 17.49
N CYS A 196 4.72 -8.35 18.59
CA CYS A 196 5.41 -8.20 19.90
C CYS A 196 6.03 -9.49 20.46
N PRO A 197 5.36 -10.66 20.38
CA PRO A 197 5.96 -11.93 20.79
C PRO A 197 7.22 -12.27 20.00
N LEU A 198 7.37 -11.71 18.79
CA LEU A 198 8.42 -12.02 17.82
C LEU A 198 9.60 -11.04 17.86
N GLY A 199 9.66 -10.17 18.87
CA GLY A 199 10.76 -9.22 19.02
C GLY A 199 10.50 -7.82 18.48
N ALA A 200 9.27 -7.50 18.06
CA ALA A 200 8.89 -6.11 17.82
C ALA A 200 9.05 -5.31 19.12
N GLY A 201 9.83 -4.22 19.06
CA GLY A 201 10.17 -3.39 20.22
C GLY A 201 9.05 -2.41 20.64
N PRO A 202 9.28 -1.60 21.69
CA PRO A 202 8.32 -0.62 22.19
C PRO A 202 7.81 0.38 21.13
N ASP A 203 8.63 0.69 20.12
CA ASP A 203 8.27 1.58 19.00
C ASP A 203 7.10 1.03 18.15
N TRP A 204 6.84 -0.29 18.21
CA TRP A 204 5.67 -0.92 17.60
C TRP A 204 4.41 -0.82 18.47
N GLY A 205 4.47 -0.20 19.65
CA GLY A 205 3.38 -0.20 20.64
C GLY A 205 3.33 -1.46 21.50
N CYS A 206 4.39 -2.25 21.51
CA CYS A 206 4.53 -3.43 22.35
C CYS A 206 4.70 -3.07 23.82
N PRO A 207 4.03 -3.77 24.75
CA PRO A 207 4.32 -3.59 26.16
C PRO A 207 5.79 -3.97 26.43
N PRO A 208 6.49 -3.27 27.34
CA PRO A 208 7.85 -3.62 27.73
C PRO A 208 7.88 -5.07 28.22
N ARG A 209 8.89 -5.83 27.82
CA ARG A 209 9.01 -7.22 28.25
C ARG A 209 9.25 -7.24 29.77
N PRO A 210 8.79 -8.28 30.50
CA PRO A 210 9.04 -8.38 31.94
C PRO A 210 10.54 -8.38 32.33
N THR A 211 11.41 -8.67 31.37
CA THR A 211 12.87 -8.64 31.51
C THR A 211 13.49 -7.25 31.30
N ASP A 212 12.72 -6.27 30.81
CA ASP A 212 13.19 -4.90 30.61
C ASP A 212 13.14 -4.17 31.96
N LEU A 213 14.28 -4.09 32.66
CA LEU A 213 14.37 -3.37 33.93
C LEU A 213 14.22 -1.86 33.72
N PRO A 214 13.60 -1.12 34.66
CA PRO A 214 13.36 0.31 34.49
C PRO A 214 14.68 1.08 34.46
N GLY A 215 15.03 1.64 33.29
CA GLY A 215 16.21 2.50 33.10
C GLY A 215 17.37 1.86 32.34
N GLU A 216 17.25 0.62 31.86
CA GLU A 216 18.23 0.06 30.91
C GLU A 216 17.86 0.45 29.48
N GLN A 217 18.87 0.93 28.74
CA GLN A 217 18.77 1.14 27.30
C GLN A 217 18.50 -0.21 26.62
N PRO A 218 17.68 -0.27 25.55
CA PRO A 218 17.30 -1.52 24.91
C PRO A 218 18.53 -2.37 24.64
N THR A 219 18.59 -3.57 25.20
CA THR A 219 19.72 -4.46 25.02
C THR A 219 19.75 -4.87 23.56
N ASP A 220 20.81 -4.46 22.86
CA ASP A 220 21.14 -4.90 21.51
C ASP A 220 21.10 -6.44 21.50
N PRO A 221 20.34 -7.10 20.59
CA PRO A 221 20.21 -8.55 20.61
C PRO A 221 21.60 -9.14 20.38
N THR A 222 22.16 -9.69 21.45
CA THR A 222 23.49 -10.29 21.42
C THR A 222 23.41 -11.47 20.48
N GLY A 223 24.12 -11.36 19.36
CA GLY A 223 24.12 -12.36 18.30
C GLY A 223 24.34 -13.76 18.85
N GLY A 224 23.56 -14.70 18.34
CA GLY A 224 23.84 -16.12 18.46
C GLY A 224 25.21 -16.42 17.87
N GLY A 225 26.21 -16.53 18.75
CA GLY A 225 27.49 -17.17 18.48
C GLY A 225 27.44 -18.63 18.95
N PRO A 226 28.14 -19.54 18.26
CA PRO A 226 27.86 -20.97 18.26
C PRO A 226 28.54 -21.71 19.41
N GLY A 227 27.87 -22.77 19.88
CA GLY A 227 28.54 -23.88 20.55
C GLY A 227 28.34 -23.96 22.07
N ASP A 228 28.23 -25.22 22.48
CA ASP A 228 28.38 -25.75 23.82
C ASP A 228 27.24 -25.54 24.81
N HIS A 229 26.43 -26.59 24.96
CA HIS A 229 26.18 -27.13 26.30
C HIS A 229 26.21 -28.67 26.28
N PRO A 230 27.00 -29.32 27.16
CA PRO A 230 26.64 -30.62 27.71
C PRO A 230 25.40 -30.53 28.62
#